data_AF-A0A1F9BKW6-F1
#
_entry.id   AF-A0A1F9BKW6-F1
#
_cell.length_a   1.000
_cell.length_b   1.000
_cell.length_c   1.000
_cell.angle_alpha   90.00
_cell.angle_beta   90.00
_cell.angle_gamma   90.00
#
_symmetry.space_group_name_H-M   'P 1'
#
loop_
_entity.id
_entity.type
_entity.pdbx_description
1 polymer ?
#
loop_
_entity_poly.entity_id
_entity_poly.type
_entity_poly.pdbx_seq_one_letter_code
_entity_poly.pdbx_strand_id
1 'polypeptide(L)'
;KEKMAAQDASGKGLFIGKALDIVAELNASLNFQEGKEVAANLFHLYNFMTAHLTRANLNWDTAAIDDVVKILTQLREAWEDVCQKSKKGEIKEVTEEQTLTPKANLGSLVV
;
A
#
# COMPACT_ATOMS: atom_id res chain seq x y z
N LYS A 1 -1.66 13.99 -16.14
CA LYS A 1 -2.11 15.39 -15.92
C LYS A 1 -1.96 16.27 -17.15
N GLU A 2 -0.84 16.22 -17.90
CA GLU A 2 -0.65 17.01 -19.14
C GLU A 2 -1.80 16.88 -20.14
N LYS A 3 -2.24 15.64 -20.44
CA LYS A 3 -3.39 15.39 -21.32
C LYS A 3 -4.70 16.00 -20.80
N MET A 4 -4.86 16.12 -19.48
CA MET A 4 -6.04 16.75 -18.90
C MET A 4 -6.01 18.27 -19.11
N ALA A 5 -4.85 18.90 -18.95
CA ALA A 5 -4.67 20.33 -19.22
C ALA A 5 -4.88 20.67 -20.70
N ALA A 6 -4.49 19.78 -21.61
CA ALA A 6 -4.73 19.91 -23.04
C ALA A 6 -6.16 19.55 -23.49
N GLN A 7 -7.06 19.22 -22.55
CA GLN A 7 -8.43 18.74 -22.83
C GLN A 7 -8.50 17.51 -23.74
N ASP A 8 -7.43 16.70 -23.78
CA ASP A 8 -7.34 15.47 -24.55
C ASP A 8 -7.97 14.30 -23.77
N ALA A 9 -9.25 14.05 -24.02
CA ALA A 9 -10.03 13.02 -23.33
C ALA A 9 -9.52 11.59 -23.62
N SER A 10 -9.15 11.31 -24.87
CA SER A 10 -8.62 10.00 -25.28
C SER A 10 -7.25 9.73 -24.66
N GLY A 11 -6.35 10.72 -24.71
CA GLY A 11 -5.04 10.62 -24.08
C GLY A 11 -5.13 10.48 -22.56
N LYS A 12 -6.02 11.23 -21.90
CA LYS A 12 -6.32 11.07 -20.47
C LYS A 12 -6.75 9.62 -20.16
N GLY A 13 -7.74 9.10 -20.88
CA GLY A 13 -8.26 7.75 -20.66
C GLY A 13 -7.18 6.67 -20.84
N LEU A 14 -6.33 6.81 -21.87
CA LEU A 14 -5.22 5.89 -22.12
C LEU A 14 -4.23 5.84 -20.96
N PHE A 15 -3.77 7.00 -20.46
CA PHE A 15 -2.76 7.03 -19.40
C PHE A 15 -3.33 6.65 -18.03
N ILE A 16 -4.57 7.03 -17.72
CA ILE A 16 -5.22 6.58 -16.48
C ILE A 16 -5.49 5.07 -16.54
N GLY A 17 -5.89 4.54 -17.69
CA GLY A 17 -6.04 3.09 -17.90
C GLY A 17 -4.75 2.33 -17.60
N LYS A 18 -3.62 2.78 -18.15
CA LYS A 18 -2.30 2.19 -17.84
C LYS A 18 -1.96 2.22 -16.35
N ALA A 19 -2.31 3.30 -15.65
CA ALA A 19 -2.08 3.38 -14.21
C ALA A 19 -2.97 2.39 -13.43
N LEU A 20 -4.23 2.24 -13.84
CA LEU A 20 -5.15 1.25 -13.28
C LEU A 20 -4.64 -0.18 -13.49
N ASP A 21 -4.12 -0.49 -14.68
CA ASP A 21 -3.55 -1.80 -14.99
C ASP A 21 -2.38 -2.13 -14.04
N ILE A 22 -1.46 -1.19 -13.82
CA ILE A 22 -0.34 -1.37 -12.88
C ILE A 22 -0.84 -1.63 -11.46
N VAL A 23 -1.80 -0.85 -10.96
CA VAL A 23 -2.37 -1.04 -9.62
C VAL A 23 -3.07 -2.39 -9.49
N ALA A 24 -3.76 -2.84 -10.56
CA ALA A 24 -4.40 -4.14 -10.60
C ALA A 24 -3.38 -5.29 -10.53
N GLU A 25 -2.28 -5.20 -11.27
CA GLU A 25 -1.20 -6.20 -11.22
C GLU A 25 -0.54 -6.26 -9.84
N LEU A 26 -0.28 -5.10 -9.22
CA LEU A 26 0.23 -5.04 -7.84
C LEU A 26 -0.72 -5.72 -6.85
N ASN A 27 -2.03 -5.50 -7.00
CA ASN A 27 -3.05 -6.12 -6.15
C ASN A 27 -3.11 -7.65 -6.36
N ALA A 28 -3.08 -8.09 -7.62
CA ALA A 28 -3.07 -9.51 -7.98
C ALA A 28 -1.83 -10.26 -7.46
N SER A 29 -0.72 -9.54 -7.26
CA SER A 29 0.53 -10.12 -6.75
C SER A 29 0.59 -10.33 -5.22
N LEU A 30 -0.43 -9.90 -4.47
CA LEU A 30 -0.43 -9.99 -3.01
C LEU A 30 -0.53 -11.44 -2.51
N ASN A 31 0.45 -11.86 -1.70
CA ASN A 31 0.37 -13.12 -0.97
C ASN A 31 -0.29 -12.89 0.40
N PHE A 32 -1.58 -13.22 0.51
CA PHE A 32 -2.32 -13.08 1.76
C PHE A 32 -1.95 -14.10 2.85
N GLN A 33 -1.40 -15.26 2.47
CA GLN A 33 -1.01 -16.30 3.43
C GLN A 33 0.24 -15.88 4.21
N GLU A 34 1.29 -15.45 3.50
CA GLU A 34 2.54 -15.00 4.12
C GLU A 34 2.48 -13.54 4.57
N GLY A 35 1.86 -12.67 3.76
CA GLY A 35 1.81 -11.24 4.01
C GLY A 35 0.85 -10.80 5.10
N LYS A 36 -0.10 -11.66 5.51
CA LYS A 36 -1.04 -11.44 6.63
C LYS A 36 -1.63 -10.02 6.64
N GLU A 37 -1.39 -9.25 7.70
CA GLU A 37 -1.89 -7.88 7.87
C GLU A 37 -1.32 -6.91 6.83
N VAL A 38 -0.06 -7.07 6.42
CA VAL A 38 0.57 -6.20 5.42
C VAL A 38 -0.12 -6.37 4.07
N ALA A 39 -0.40 -7.61 3.66
CA ALA A 39 -1.12 -7.87 2.41
C ALA A 39 -2.55 -7.29 2.44
N ALA A 40 -3.27 -7.41 3.57
CA ALA A 40 -4.59 -6.82 3.73
C ALA A 40 -4.55 -5.28 3.63
N ASN A 41 -3.58 -4.63 4.29
CA ASN A 41 -3.42 -3.18 4.24
C ASN A 41 -3.07 -2.69 2.82
N LEU A 42 -2.17 -3.39 2.11
CA LEU A 42 -1.85 -3.09 0.71
C LEU A 42 -3.06 -3.25 -0.20
N PHE A 43 -3.86 -4.31 -0.01
CA PHE A 43 -5.10 -4.51 -0.76
C PHE A 43 -6.05 -3.32 -0.62
N HIS A 44 -6.27 -2.83 0.61
CA HIS A 44 -7.11 -1.66 0.85
C HIS A 44 -6.56 -0.40 0.19
N LEU A 45 -5.24 -0.20 0.25
CA LEU A 45 -4.58 0.96 -0.34
C LEU A 45 -4.67 0.94 -1.87
N TYR A 46 -4.48 -0.23 -2.49
CA TYR A 46 -4.61 -0.39 -3.94
C TYR A 46 -6.05 -0.15 -4.40
N ASN A 47 -7.05 -0.65 -3.68
CA ASN A 47 -8.46 -0.37 -3.99
C ASN A 47 -8.81 1.12 -3.87
N PHE A 48 -8.29 1.80 -2.85
CA PHE A 48 -8.43 3.25 -2.71
C PHE A 48 -7.87 3.99 -3.93
N MET A 49 -6.66 3.63 -4.38
CA MET A 49 -6.06 4.23 -5.57
C MET A 49 -6.84 3.96 -6.85
N THR A 50 -7.36 2.74 -7.03
CA THR A 50 -8.24 2.39 -8.15
C THR A 50 -9.49 3.28 -8.20
N ALA A 51 -10.13 3.50 -7.06
CA ALA A 51 -11.29 4.39 -6.97
C ALA A 51 -10.92 5.84 -7.29
N HIS A 52 -9.77 6.33 -6.81
CA HIS A 52 -9.28 7.68 -7.08
C HIS A 52 -8.92 7.89 -8.55
N LEU A 53 -8.24 6.94 -9.19
CA LEU A 53 -7.93 6.99 -10.62
C LEU A 53 -9.21 6.96 -11.47
N THR A 54 -10.20 6.14 -11.10
CA THR A 54 -11.50 6.10 -11.77
C THR A 54 -12.22 7.45 -11.65
N ARG A 55 -12.25 8.04 -10.45
CA ARG A 55 -12.80 9.38 -10.22
C ARG A 55 -12.07 10.46 -11.02
N ALA A 56 -10.74 10.42 -11.07
CA ALA A 56 -9.92 11.33 -11.87
C ALA A 56 -10.29 11.24 -13.36
N ASN A 57 -10.53 10.03 -13.86
CA ASN A 57 -10.92 9.82 -15.25
C ASN A 57 -12.31 10.40 -15.55
N LEU A 58 -13.30 10.08 -14.71
CA LEU A 58 -14.70 10.51 -14.91
C LEU A 58 -14.86 12.03 -14.74
N ASN A 59 -14.25 12.60 -13.70
CA ASN A 59 -14.53 13.96 -13.24
C ASN A 59 -13.43 14.97 -13.59
N TRP A 60 -12.40 14.56 -14.33
CA TRP A 60 -11.22 15.39 -14.60
C TRP A 60 -10.51 15.89 -13.33
N ASP A 61 -10.63 15.12 -12.25
CA ASP A 61 -10.10 15.45 -10.92
C ASP A 61 -8.58 15.21 -10.88
N THR A 62 -7.79 16.27 -11.10
CA THR A 62 -6.33 16.18 -11.06
C THR A 62 -5.78 15.97 -9.65
N ALA A 63 -6.50 16.42 -8.62
CA ALA A 63 -6.09 16.23 -7.23
C ALA A 63 -6.14 14.75 -6.84
N ALA A 64 -7.14 14.01 -7.33
CA ALA A 64 -7.20 12.57 -7.15
C ALA A 64 -6.00 11.82 -7.77
N ILE A 65 -5.38 12.34 -8.84
CA ILE A 65 -4.12 11.81 -9.38
C ILE A 65 -2.96 12.11 -8.44
N ASP A 66 -2.92 13.31 -7.85
CA ASP A 66 -1.86 13.71 -6.93
C ASP A 66 -1.85 12.85 -5.65
N ASP A 67 -3.03 12.52 -5.12
CA ASP A 67 -3.17 11.61 -3.99
C ASP A 67 -2.58 10.22 -4.32
N VAL A 68 -2.89 9.67 -5.49
CA VAL A 68 -2.39 8.37 -5.93
C VAL A 68 -0.86 8.39 -6.11
N VAL A 69 -0.33 9.46 -6.73
CA VAL A 69 1.13 9.63 -6.90
C VAL A 69 1.82 9.71 -5.54
N LYS A 70 1.26 10.46 -4.59
CA LYS A 70 1.81 10.57 -3.24
C LYS A 70 1.87 9.21 -2.54
N ILE A 71 0.79 8.43 -2.61
CA ILE A 71 0.71 7.11 -1.98
C ILE A 71 1.72 6.15 -2.61
N LEU A 72 1.77 6.06 -3.95
CA LEU A 72 2.74 5.19 -4.64
C LEU A 72 4.19 5.59 -4.37
N THR A 73 4.46 6.90 -4.24
CA THR A 73 5.81 7.39 -3.89
C THR A 73 6.22 6.93 -2.51
N GLN A 74 5.36 7.11 -1.50
CA GLN A 74 5.64 6.66 -0.13
C GLN A 74 5.80 5.13 -0.05
N LEU A 75 5.00 4.37 -0.79
CA LEU A 75 5.12 2.91 -0.84
C LEU A 75 6.47 2.48 -1.45
N ARG A 76 6.89 3.13 -2.53
CA ARG A 76 8.19 2.90 -3.17
C ARG A 76 9.34 3.21 -2.21
N GLU A 77 9.29 4.35 -1.52
CA GLU A 77 10.31 4.74 -0.54
C GLU A 77 10.41 3.73 0.61
N ALA A 78 9.27 3.31 1.18
CA ALA A 78 9.24 2.30 2.22
C ALA A 78 9.83 0.95 1.75
N TRP A 79 9.56 0.56 0.50
CA TRP A 79 10.15 -0.64 -0.09
C TRP A 79 11.66 -0.52 -0.31
N GLU A 80 12.14 0.64 -0.76
CA GLU A 80 13.58 0.91 -0.91
C GLU A 80 14.30 0.82 0.44
N ASP A 81 13.72 1.38 1.50
CA ASP A 81 14.25 1.30 2.85
C ASP A 81 14.36 -0.15 3.35
N VAL A 82 13.32 -0.97 3.12
CA VAL A 82 13.36 -2.40 3.45
C VAL A 82 14.46 -3.12 2.67
N CYS A 83 14.57 -2.85 1.37
CA CYS A 83 15.62 -3.44 0.54
C CYS A 83 17.03 -3.04 1.01
N GLN A 84 17.23 -1.80 1.47
CA GLN A 84 18.52 -1.35 2.01
C GLN A 84 18.83 -2.01 3.35
N LYS A 85 17.87 -2.09 4.27
CA LYS A 85 18.03 -2.77 5.56
C LYS A 85 18.33 -4.26 5.38
N SER A 86 17.66 -4.90 4.41
CA SER A 86 17.91 -6.30 4.04
C SER A 86 19.36 -6.51 3.59
N LYS A 87 19.87 -5.67 2.68
CA LYS A 87 21.26 -5.74 2.20
C LYS A 87 22.29 -5.55 3.32
N LYS A 88 21.97 -4.74 4.33
CA LYS A 88 22.84 -4.51 5.49
C LYS A 88 22.72 -5.59 6.58
N GLY A 89 21.82 -6.56 6.43
CA GLY A 89 21.56 -7.59 7.45
C GLY A 89 20.87 -7.05 8.70
N GLU A 90 20.19 -5.91 8.61
CA GLU A 90 19.55 -5.23 9.75
C GLU A 90 18.11 -5.71 10.01
N ILE A 91 17.55 -6.54 9.12
CA ILE A 91 16.22 -7.13 9.30
C ILE A 91 16.35 -8.39 10.16
N LYS A 92 15.85 -8.32 11.39
CA LYS A 92 15.71 -9.49 12.27
C LYS A 92 14.39 -10.20 11.95
N GLU A 93 14.41 -11.53 11.87
CA GLU A 93 13.19 -12.32 11.82
C GLU A 93 12.34 -12.03 13.07
N VAL A 94 11.04 -11.82 12.86
CA VAL A 94 10.08 -11.73 13.97
C VAL A 94 9.80 -13.16 14.43
N THR A 95 10.51 -13.63 15.45
CA THR A 95 10.21 -14.90 16.12
C THR A 95 8.95 -14.74 16.97
N GLU A 96 8.04 -15.72 16.92
CA GLU A 96 6.69 -15.74 17.51
C GLU A 96 6.59 -15.54 19.05
N GLU A 97 7.66 -15.27 19.77
CA GLU A 97 7.70 -15.23 21.25
C GLU A 97 7.03 -14.01 21.92
N GLN A 98 6.48 -13.04 21.18
CA GLN A 98 5.96 -11.80 21.76
C GLN A 98 4.43 -11.73 21.98
N THR A 99 3.66 -12.80 21.72
CA THR A 99 2.24 -12.84 22.11
C THR A 99 2.07 -13.36 23.55
N LEU A 100 2.21 -12.44 24.51
CA LEU A 100 1.44 -12.32 25.76
C LEU A 100 0.89 -13.65 26.36
N THR A 101 1.67 -14.30 27.21
CA THR A 101 1.06 -14.96 28.38
C THR A 101 0.74 -13.87 29.41
N PRO A 102 -0.48 -13.79 29.96
CA PRO A 102 -0.68 -13.01 31.17
C PRO A 102 0.16 -13.68 32.26
N LYS A 103 1.19 -13.00 32.77
CA LYS A 103 1.83 -13.42 34.02
C LYS A 103 0.76 -13.42 35.09
N ALA A 104 0.21 -14.59 35.40
CA ALA A 104 -0.58 -14.81 36.60
C ALA A 104 0.33 -14.51 37.79
N ASN A 105 0.22 -13.29 38.33
CA ASN A 105 0.89 -12.94 39.57
C ASN A 105 0.04 -13.50 40.72
N LEU A 106 0.18 -14.80 41.00
CA LEU A 106 -0.35 -15.46 42.21
C LEU A 106 0.52 -15.16 43.44
N GLY A 107 0.93 -13.89 43.58
CA GLY A 107 1.82 -13.40 44.62
C GLY A 107 1.17 -12.39 45.56
N SER A 108 -0.10 -12.58 45.92
CA SER A 108 -0.77 -11.80 46.97
C SER A 108 -2.09 -12.47 47.35
N LEU A 109 -2.02 -13.42 48.29
CA LEU A 109 -2.93 -13.60 49.43
C LEU A 109 -2.61 -14.93 50.11
N VAL A 110 -1.54 -14.90 50.91
CA VAL A 110 -1.50 -15.66 52.16
C VAL A 110 -1.89 -14.66 53.25
N VAL A 111 -3.15 -14.71 53.70
CA VAL A 111 -3.62 -14.73 55.11
C VAL A 111 -5.04 -15.28 55.09
#